data_AF-V5HLJ4-F1
#
_entry.id   AF-V5HLJ4-F1
#
_cell.length_a   1.000
_cell.length_b   1.000
_cell.length_c   1.000
_cell.angle_alpha   90.00
_cell.angle_beta   90.00
_cell.angle_gamma   90.00
#
_symmetry.space_group_name_H-M   'P 1'
#
loop_
_entity.id
_entity.type
_entity.pdbx_description
1 polymer ?
#
loop_
_entity_poly.entity_id
_entity_poly.type
_entity_poly.pdbx_seq_one_letter_code
_entity_poly.pdbx_strand_id
1 'polypeptide(L)' 'MDINHSKEHFQTITDQRQSAKVAYCLSEILFGSLCAVIAGTRDWFDIREYILGHHQISLY' A
#
# COMPACT_ATOMS: atom_id res chain seq x y z
N MET A 1 -6.67 -3.04 -16.18
CA MET A 1 -6.59 -2.06 -15.08
C MET A 1 -5.12 -1.75 -14.87
N ASP A 2 -4.71 -0.52 -15.15
CA ASP A 2 -3.30 -0.12 -15.03
C ASP A 2 -3.03 0.31 -13.59
N ILE A 3 -2.37 -0.57 -12.83
CA ILE A 3 -2.03 -0.35 -11.42
C ILE A 3 -1.17 0.91 -11.25
N ASN A 4 -0.31 1.19 -12.23
CA ASN A 4 0.62 2.31 -12.21
C ASN A 4 -0.11 3.67 -12.20
N HIS A 5 -1.21 3.78 -12.95
CA HIS A 5 -2.01 5.00 -12.98
C HIS A 5 -2.64 5.32 -11.62
N SER A 6 -3.11 4.30 -10.89
CA SER A 6 -3.66 4.51 -9.55
C SER A 6 -2.58 4.97 -8.56
N LYS A 7 -1.37 4.43 -8.67
CA LYS A 7 -0.23 4.79 -7.82
C LYS A 7 0.16 6.27 -8.00
N GLU A 8 0.22 6.75 -9.25
CA GLU A 8 0.50 8.15 -9.55
C GLU A 8 -0.56 9.11 -8.98
N HIS A 9 -1.83 8.72 -9.04
CA HIS A 9 -2.92 9.51 -8.46
C HIS A 9 -2.80 9.67 -6.94
N PHE A 10 -2.46 8.59 -6.22
CA PHE A 10 -2.30 8.64 -4.76
C PHE A 10 -0.96 9.26 -4.32
N GLN A 11 0.09 9.18 -5.14
CA GLN A 11 1.37 9.86 -4.89
C GLN A 11 1.25 11.39 -4.95
N THR A 12 0.30 11.92 -5.72
CA THR A 12 0.07 13.36 -5.85
C THR A 12 -0.58 13.96 -4.59
N ILE A 13 -1.18 13.12 -3.74
CA ILE A 13 -1.80 13.55 -2.48
C ILE A 13 -0.69 13.87 -1.46
N THR A 14 -0.39 15.16 -1.30
CA THR A 14 0.62 15.63 -0.36
C THR A 14 -0.01 15.81 1.02
N ASP A 15 0.14 14.83 1.91
CA ASP A 15 -0.31 14.95 3.30
C ASP A 15 0.85 15.44 4.20
N GLN A 16 0.70 16.64 4.78
CA GLN A 16 1.70 17.26 5.65
C GLN A 16 2.00 16.43 6.91
N ARG A 17 1.13 15.49 7.28
CA ARG A 17 1.29 14.56 8.41
C ARG A 17 2.21 13.37 8.06
N GLN A 18 2.50 13.11 6.79
CA GLN A 18 3.46 12.07 6.37
C GLN A 18 4.92 12.43 6.68
N SER A 19 5.24 13.71 6.88
CA SER A 19 6.59 14.15 7.28
C SER A 19 6.99 13.58 8.66
N ALA A 20 6.00 13.28 9.50
CA ALA A 20 6.20 12.62 10.79
C ALA A 20 6.20 11.08 10.62
N LYS A 21 7.27 10.55 10.02
CA LYS A 21 7.78 9.19 10.24
C LYS A 21 6.70 8.09 10.24
N VAL A 22 6.20 7.74 9.06
CA VAL A 22 5.50 6.46 8.85
C VAL A 22 6.39 5.58 7.96
N ALA A 23 6.68 4.36 8.40
CA ALA A 23 7.59 3.43 7.73
C ALA A 23 7.18 3.05 6.29
N TYR A 24 5.96 3.41 5.89
CA TYR A 24 5.39 3.20 4.57
C TYR A 24 4.60 4.44 4.15
N CYS A 25 4.65 4.80 2.87
CA CYS A 25 3.90 5.95 2.35
C CYS A 25 2.39 5.65 2.45
N LEU A 26 1.55 6.66 2.76
CA LEU A 26 0.09 6.46 2.90
C LEU A 26 -0.52 5.84 1.63
N SER A 27 0.00 6.25 0.47
CA SER A 27 -0.36 5.72 -0.85
C SER A 27 -0.08 4.22 -0.99
N GLU A 28 1.01 3.72 -0.40
CA GLU A 28 1.37 2.29 -0.44
C GLU A 28 0.47 1.46 0.46
N ILE A 29 0.09 2.00 1.62
CA ILE A 29 -0.85 1.34 2.54
C ILE A 29 -2.25 1.28 1.92
N LEU A 30 -2.73 2.37 1.31
CA LEU A 30 -4.04 2.42 0.63
C LEU A 30 -4.07 1.50 -0.59
N PHE A 31 -3.02 1.51 -1.40
CA PHE A 31 -2.95 0.65 -2.58
C PHE A 31 -2.83 -0.83 -2.19
N GLY A 32 -1.98 -1.14 -1.21
CA GLY A 32 -1.79 -2.50 -0.72
C GLY A 32 -3.04 -3.07 -0.07
N SER A 33 -3.77 -2.26 0.71
CA SER A 33 -5.05 -2.66 1.31
C SER A 33 -6.14 -2.89 0.26
N LEU A 34 -6.24 -2.04 -0.76
CA LEU A 34 -7.16 -2.25 -1.87
C LEU A 34 -6.86 -3.56 -2.61
N CYS A 35 -5.58 -3.82 -2.91
CA CYS A 35 -5.16 -5.05 -3.58
C CYS A 35 -5.45 -6.30 -2.75
N ALA A 36 -5.18 -6.24 -1.44
CA ALA A 36 -5.46 -7.35 -0.53
C ALA A 36 -6.96 -7.65 -0.45
N VAL A 37 -7.82 -6.62 -0.33
CA VAL A 37 -9.28 -6.77 -0.33
C VAL A 37 -9.77 -7.38 -1.65
N ILE A 38 -9.23 -6.95 -2.80
CA ILE A 38 -9.56 -7.54 -4.10
C ILE A 38 -9.08 -9.00 -4.20
N ALA A 39 -7.92 -9.33 -3.61
CA ALA A 39 -7.39 -10.69 -3.51
C ALA A 39 -8.20 -11.59 -2.54
N GLY A 40 -9.20 -11.04 -1.85
CA GLY A 40 -10.12 -11.78 -1.00
C GLY A 40 -9.77 -11.79 0.49
N THR A 41 -8.78 -10.99 0.93
CA THR A 41 -8.48 -10.85 2.36
C THR A 41 -9.61 -10.10 3.07
N ARG A 42 -10.01 -10.56 4.25
CA ARG A 42 -11.13 -9.98 5.01
C ARG A 42 -10.68 -9.25 6.26
N ASP A 43 -9.55 -9.65 6.81
CA ASP A 43 -9.03 -9.12 8.05
C ASP A 43 -7.81 -8.22 7.84
N TRP A 44 -7.66 -7.22 8.71
CA TRP A 44 -6.52 -6.31 8.69
C TRP A 44 -5.18 -7.04 8.86
N PHE A 45 -5.17 -8.17 9.58
CA PHE A 45 -3.99 -9.01 9.73
C PHE A 45 -3.53 -9.57 8.38
N ASP A 46 -4.45 -10.11 7.59
CA ASP A 46 -4.16 -10.65 6.25
C ASP A 46 -3.70 -9.55 5.28
N ILE A 47 -4.31 -8.37 5.37
CA ILE A 47 -3.89 -7.19 4.59
C ILE A 47 -2.46 -6.79 4.95
N ARG A 48 -2.14 -6.74 6.25
CA ARG A 48 -0.79 -6.41 6.71
C ARG A 48 0.23 -7.45 6.26
N GLU A 49 -0.12 -8.74 6.34
CA GLU A 49 0.73 -9.84 5.89
C GLU A 49 0.95 -9.80 4.37
N TYR A 50 -0.09 -9.49 3.60
CA TYR A 50 0.01 -9.27 2.15
C TYR A 50 0.99 -8.14 1.82
N ILE A 51 0.85 -6.98 2.46
CA ILE A 51 1.71 -5.81 2.24
C ILE A 51 3.17 -6.10 2.63
N LEU A 52 3.40 -6.78 3.76
CA LEU A 52 4.73 -7.12 4.26
C LEU A 52 5.41 -8.24 3.47
N GLY A 53 4.65 -9.27 3.09
CA GLY A 53 5.13 -10.38 2.26
C GLY A 53 5.58 -9.91 0.87
N HIS A 54 4.85 -8.95 0.28
CA HIS A 54 5.28 -8.30 -0.97
C HIS A 54 6.54 -7.43 -0.81
N HIS A 55 6.80 -6.86 0.37
CA HIS A 55 8.01 -6.09 0.64
C HIS A 55 9.28 -6.96 0.70
N GLN A 56 9.19 -8.21 1.17
CA GLN A 56 10.34 -9.13 1.19
C GLN A 56 10.75 -9.59 -0.22
N ILE A 57 9.81 -9.69 -1.16
CA ILE A 57 10.09 -10.12 -2.54
C ILE A 57 10.84 -9.04 -3.34
N SER A 58 10.70 -7.76 -2.97
CA SER A 58 11.36 -6.65 -3.68
C SER A 58 12.81 -6.39 -3.24
N LEU A 59 13.33 -7.13 -2.25
CA LEU A 59 14.71 -6.98 -1.74
C LEU A 59 15.67 -8.07 -2.27
N TYR A 60 15.31 -8.78 -3.35
CA TYR A 60 16.16 -9.71 -4.08
C TYR A 60 16.25 -9.38 -5.56
#